data_AF-R7FZB0-F1
#
_entry.id   AF-R7FZB0-F1
#
_cell.length_a   1.000
_cell.length_b   1.000
_cell.length_c   1.000
_cell.angle_alpha   90.00
_cell.angle_beta   90.00
_cell.angle_gamma   90.00
#
_symmetry.space_group_name_H-M   'P 1'
#
loop_
_entity.id
_entity.type
_entity.pdbx_description
1 polymer ?
#
loop_
_entity_poly.entity_id
_entity_poly.type
_entity_poly.pdbx_seq_one_letter_code
_entity_poly.pdbx_strand_id
1 'polypeptide(L)'
;MIKVMGWRRKKGDFVSEDGRKVTYDNVELYVFTNEVPEVNGFFCDTVKVPFKEESLIGTKNFSDLLNQEIELVYQVFGVREPKLTAVRLLPGKEKA
;
A
#
# COMPACT_ATOMS: atom_id res chain seq x y z
N MET A 1 -11.07 -5.93 6.12
CA MET A 1 -11.12 -4.51 5.71
C MET A 1 -9.75 -3.90 5.93
N ILE A 2 -9.26 -3.13 4.96
CA ILE A 2 -8.04 -2.30 5.10
C ILE A 2 -8.43 -0.86 4.77
N LYS A 3 -8.30 0.05 5.74
CA LYS A 3 -8.64 1.47 5.61
C LYS A 3 -7.39 2.33 5.70
N VAL A 4 -7.21 3.26 4.77
CA VAL A 4 -6.05 4.17 4.80
C VAL A 4 -6.33 5.35 5.72
N MET A 5 -5.43 5.58 6.67
CA MET A 5 -5.50 6.65 7.66
C MET A 5 -4.48 7.77 7.40
N GLY A 6 -3.46 7.49 6.61
CA GLY A 6 -2.43 8.46 6.23
C GLY A 6 -1.50 7.89 5.18
N TRP A 7 -0.67 8.76 4.60
CA TRP A 7 0.38 8.33 3.69
C TRP A 7 1.61 9.23 3.80
N ARG A 8 2.78 8.68 3.44
CA ARG A 8 4.03 9.42 3.34
C ARG A 8 4.86 8.89 2.18
N ARG A 9 5.31 9.78 1.29
CA ARG A 9 6.32 9.43 0.28
C ARG A 9 7.70 9.35 0.93
N LYS A 10 8.44 8.28 0.62
CA LYS A 10 9.83 8.06 1.00
C LYS A 10 10.64 7.84 -0.27
N LYS A 11 11.55 8.77 -0.55
CA LYS A 11 12.52 8.69 -1.64
C LYS A 11 13.93 8.76 -1.06
N GLY A 12 14.85 7.96 -1.59
CA GLY A 12 16.23 7.99 -1.17
C GLY A 12 17.08 6.98 -1.92
N ASP A 13 18.34 6.93 -1.55
CA ASP A 13 19.33 6.01 -2.07
C ASP A 13 19.98 5.27 -0.89
N PHE A 14 20.23 3.97 -1.04
CA PHE A 14 21.10 3.23 -0.12
C PHE A 14 22.06 2.34 -0.90
N VAL A 15 23.13 1.91 -0.25
CA VAL A 15 24.08 0.94 -0.81
C VAL A 15 23.70 -0.42 -0.23
N SER A 16 23.35 -1.37 -1.10
CA SER A 16 23.08 -2.74 -0.70
C SER A 16 24.38 -3.45 -0.30
N GLU A 17 24.25 -4.59 0.37
CA GLU A 17 25.40 -5.38 0.85
C GLU A 17 26.34 -5.83 -0.28
N ASP A 18 25.83 -5.94 -1.51
CA ASP A 18 26.60 -6.22 -2.74
C ASP A 18 27.29 -4.98 -3.36
N GLY A 19 27.27 -3.84 -2.66
CA GLY A 19 27.92 -2.59 -3.08
C GLY A 19 27.17 -1.81 -4.14
N ARG A 20 25.97 -2.26 -4.55
CA ARG A 20 25.16 -1.55 -5.56
C ARG A 20 24.39 -0.39 -4.94
N LYS A 21 24.33 0.73 -5.67
CA LYS A 21 23.47 1.85 -5.31
C LYS A 21 22.02 1.53 -5.71
N VAL A 22 21.14 1.45 -4.73
CA VAL A 22 19.71 1.20 -4.92
C VAL A 22 18.94 2.48 -4.62
N THR A 23 18.31 3.03 -5.64
CA THR A 23 17.37 4.15 -5.52
C THR A 23 15.98 3.61 -5.26
N TYR A 24 15.28 4.17 -4.29
CA TYR A 24 13.89 3.84 -4.00
C TYR A 24 13.01 5.09 -4.01
N ASP A 25 11.77 4.91 -4.47
CA ASP A 25 10.72 5.91 -4.45
C ASP A 25 9.39 5.19 -4.18
N ASN A 26 8.98 5.22 -2.92
CA ASN A 26 7.85 4.45 -2.41
C ASN A 26 6.90 5.37 -1.63
N VAL A 27 5.65 4.95 -1.51
CA VAL A 27 4.68 5.49 -0.56
C VAL A 27 4.46 4.48 0.55
N GLU A 28 4.53 4.98 1.77
CA GLU A 28 4.16 4.25 2.98
C GLU A 28 2.73 4.68 3.35
N LEU A 29 1.79 3.75 3.26
CA LEU A 29 0.40 3.92 3.66
C LEU A 29 0.26 3.48 5.10
N TYR A 30 -0.31 4.33 5.95
CA TYR A 30 -0.71 3.96 7.30
C TYR A 30 -2.14 3.43 7.24
N VAL A 31 -2.35 2.19 7.66
CA VAL A 31 -3.62 1.49 7.49
C VAL A 31 -4.17 0.98 8.83
N PHE A 32 -5.50 0.94 8.92
CA PHE A 32 -6.21 0.14 9.91
C PHE A 32 -6.77 -1.10 9.24
N THR A 33 -6.47 -2.27 9.83
CA THR A 33 -6.92 -3.56 9.31
C THR A 33 -7.51 -4.41 10.41
N ASN A 34 -8.57 -5.16 10.09
CA ASN A 34 -9.12 -6.22 10.94
C ASN A 34 -8.87 -7.61 10.36
N GLU A 35 -7.96 -7.73 9.39
CA GLU A 35 -7.61 -8.99 8.72
C GLU A 35 -6.61 -9.85 9.53
N VAL A 36 -6.07 -9.33 10.64
CA VAL A 36 -5.12 -10.07 11.47
C VAL A 36 -5.90 -11.06 12.34
N PRO A 37 -5.72 -12.39 12.17
CA PRO A 37 -6.56 -13.40 12.83
C PRO A 37 -6.52 -13.34 14.37
N GLU A 38 -5.43 -12.83 14.92
CA GLU A 38 -5.16 -12.77 16.37
C GLU A 38 -5.72 -11.51 17.04
N VAL A 39 -6.24 -10.55 16.27
CA VAL A 39 -6.68 -9.25 16.79
C VAL A 39 -8.20 -9.14 16.76
N ASN A 40 -8.80 -9.04 17.95
CA ASN A 40 -10.21 -8.64 18.10
C ASN A 40 -10.33 -7.11 17.99
N GLY A 41 -10.59 -6.61 16.78
CA GLY A 41 -10.79 -5.19 16.52
C GLY A 41 -10.01 -4.70 15.30
N PHE A 42 -9.43 -3.50 15.39
CA PHE A 42 -8.57 -2.93 14.36
C PHE A 42 -7.11 -2.88 14.83
N PHE A 43 -6.21 -3.25 13.94
CA PHE A 43 -4.77 -3.15 14.10
C PHE A 43 -4.19 -2.09 13.17
N CYS A 44 -3.21 -1.34 13.68
CA CYS A 44 -2.52 -0.30 12.94
C CYS A 44 -1.27 -0.88 12.28
N ASP A 45 -1.14 -0.72 10.96
CA ASP A 45 0.04 -1.18 10.23
C ASP A 45 0.48 -0.20 9.15
N THR A 46 1.61 -0.49 8.51
CA THR A 46 2.14 0.24 7.37
C THR A 46 2.32 -0.66 6.16
N VAL A 47 1.89 -0.17 5.01
CA VAL A 47 2.04 -0.88 3.73
C VAL A 47 2.90 -0.03 2.80
N LYS A 48 3.92 -0.63 2.19
CA LYS A 48 4.82 0.05 1.24
C LYS A 48 4.41 -0.27 -0.18
N VAL A 49 4.08 0.76 -0.95
CA VAL A 49 3.68 0.68 -2.35
C VAL A 49 4.67 1.48 -3.20
N PRO A 50 5.04 1.05 -4.40
CA PRO A 50 5.85 1.88 -5.31
C PRO A 50 5.18 3.24 -5.56
N PHE A 51 5.96 4.31 -5.73
CA PHE A 51 5.42 5.60 -6.17
C PHE A 51 5.41 5.67 -7.70
N LYS A 52 4.37 5.10 -8.32
CA LYS A 52 4.16 5.13 -9.77
C LYS A 52 2.69 5.34 -10.11
N GLU A 53 2.40 5.75 -11.35
CA GLU A 53 1.03 5.98 -11.81
C GLU A 53 0.22 4.67 -11.76
N GLU A 54 0.81 3.54 -12.15
CA GLU A 54 0.17 2.22 -12.10
C GLU A 54 -0.06 1.69 -10.66
N SER A 55 0.43 2.38 -9.64
CA SER A 55 0.30 1.96 -8.24
C SER A 55 -1.06 2.28 -7.62
N LEU A 56 -1.92 3.02 -8.33
CA LEU A 56 -3.26 3.40 -7.91
C LEU A 56 -4.31 2.89 -8.92
N ILE A 57 -5.34 2.21 -8.42
CA ILE A 57 -6.49 1.78 -9.22
C ILE A 57 -7.75 2.41 -8.64
N GLY A 58 -8.53 3.10 -9.47
CA GLY A 58 -9.76 3.79 -9.05
C GLY A 58 -9.56 5.21 -8.50
N THR A 59 -8.32 5.69 -8.41
CA THR A 59 -7.97 7.09 -8.12
C THR A 59 -6.66 7.46 -8.83
N LYS A 60 -6.38 8.77 -8.94
CA LYS A 60 -5.12 9.33 -9.46
C LYS A 60 -4.16 9.80 -8.37
N ASN A 61 -4.63 9.97 -7.12
CA ASN A 61 -3.84 10.57 -6.05
C ASN A 61 -3.93 9.76 -4.75
N PHE A 62 -2.80 9.60 -4.06
CA PHE A 62 -2.75 8.95 -2.75
C PHE A 62 -3.61 9.67 -1.69
N SER A 63 -3.80 10.99 -1.83
CA SER A 63 -4.68 11.77 -0.94
C SER A 63 -6.14 11.32 -1.01
N ASP A 64 -6.61 10.82 -2.15
CA ASP A 64 -7.99 10.38 -2.31
C ASP A 64 -8.27 9.06 -1.59
N LEU A 65 -7.21 8.32 -1.23
CA LEU A 65 -7.32 7.10 -0.44
C LEU A 65 -7.62 7.39 1.03
N LEU A 66 -7.41 8.62 1.51
CA LEU A 66 -7.60 8.95 2.92
C LEU A 66 -9.03 8.65 3.38
N ASN A 67 -9.13 7.92 4.49
CA ASN A 67 -10.36 7.40 5.06
C ASN A 67 -11.15 6.45 4.15
N GLN A 68 -10.55 5.95 3.07
CA GLN A 68 -11.17 4.98 2.18
C GLN A 68 -10.71 3.56 2.49
N GLU A 69 -11.58 2.61 2.19
CA GLU A 69 -11.23 1.20 2.16
C GLU A 69 -10.51 0.88 0.86
N ILE A 70 -9.46 0.06 0.96
CA ILE A 70 -8.65 -0.34 -0.18
C ILE A 70 -8.48 -1.86 -0.22
N GLU A 71 -8.19 -2.34 -1.42
CA GLU A 71 -7.70 -3.69 -1.66
C GLU A 71 -6.22 -3.62 -2.09
N LEU A 72 -5.42 -4.54 -1.55
CA LEU A 72 -4.02 -4.68 -1.89
C LEU A 72 -3.87 -5.57 -3.13
N VAL A 73 -3.20 -5.08 -4.17
CA VAL A 73 -3.05 -5.80 -5.44
C VAL A 73 -1.64 -6.37 -5.54
N TYR A 74 -1.56 -7.70 -5.50
CA TYR A 74 -0.30 -8.43 -5.56
C TYR A 74 -0.07 -9.03 -6.94
N GLN A 75 1.16 -8.91 -7.44
CA GLN A 75 1.66 -9.76 -8.52
C GLN A 75 2.15 -11.07 -7.92
N VAL A 76 1.55 -12.17 -8.37
CA VAL A 76 1.91 -13.53 -7.93
C VAL A 76 2.51 -14.39 -9.05
N PHE A 77 2.27 -14.03 -10.31
CA PHE A 77 2.81 -14.74 -11.47
C PHE A 77 4.10 -14.08 -11.98
N GLY A 78 5.09 -14.90 -12.34
CA GLY A 78 6.37 -14.44 -12.89
C GLY A 78 7.30 -13.79 -11.86
N VAL A 79 7.02 -13.93 -10.56
CA VAL A 79 7.85 -13.43 -9.46
C VAL A 79 8.15 -14.56 -8.48
N ARG A 80 9.31 -14.49 -7.83
CA ARG A 80 9.73 -15.48 -6.84
C ARG A 80 8.88 -15.45 -5.56
N GLU A 81 8.41 -14.26 -5.20
CA GLU A 81 7.59 -13.99 -4.02
C GLU A 81 6.46 -13.02 -4.41
N PRO A 82 5.26 -13.13 -3.80
CA PRO A 82 4.18 -12.18 -4.02
C PRO A 82 4.66 -10.75 -3.77
N LYS A 83 4.48 -9.90 -4.78
CA LYS A 83 4.93 -8.51 -4.74
C LYS A 83 3.73 -7.59 -4.78
N LEU A 84 3.59 -6.72 -3.78
CA LEU A 84 2.58 -5.66 -3.83
C LEU A 84 2.93 -4.68 -4.96
N THR A 85 2.00 -4.50 -5.91
CA THR A 85 2.21 -3.65 -7.09
C THR A 85 1.35 -2.41 -7.09
N ALA A 86 0.12 -2.51 -6.56
CA ALA A 86 -0.82 -1.40 -6.53
C ALA A 86 -1.79 -1.51 -5.35
N VAL A 87 -2.53 -0.43 -5.13
CA VAL A 87 -3.70 -0.40 -4.25
C VAL A 87 -4.92 0.01 -5.04
N ARG A 88 -6.04 -0.65 -4.78
CA ARG A 88 -7.32 -0.38 -5.41
C ARG A 88 -8.26 0.29 -4.42
N LEU A 89 -8.79 1.45 -4.78
CA LEU A 89 -9.87 2.08 -4.04
C LEU A 89 -11.13 1.21 -4.16
N LEU A 90 -11.68 0.77 -3.02
CA LEU A 90 -12.96 0.06 -3.00
C LEU A 90 -14.10 1.09 -3.07
N PRO A 91 -15.19 0.78 -3.80
CA PRO A 91 -16.37 1.63 -3.79
C PRO A 91 -16.87 1.77 -2.34
N GLY A 92 -17.06 3.01 -1.91
CA GLY A 92 -17.60 3.27 -0.58
C GLY A 92 -18.93 2.56 -0.42
N LYS A 93 -19.19 1.96 0.75
CA LYS A 93 -20.53 1.51 1.09
C LYS A 93 -21.43 2.74 1.05
N GLU A 94 -22.23 2.91 -0.01
CA GLU A 94 -23.37 3.80 0.03
C GLU A 94 -24.15 3.40 1.30
N LYS A 95 -24.41 4.38 2.17
CA LYS A 95 -25.26 4.16 3.33
C LYS A 95 -26.62 3.71 2.79
N ALA A 96 -26.92 2.43 2.93
CA ALA A 96 -28.28 1.90 2.78
C ALA A 96 -29.22 2.57 3.78
#